data_AF-A0A7X8M8T1-F1
#
_entry.id   AF-A0A7X8M8T1-F1
#
_cell.length_a   1.000
_cell.length_b   1.000
_cell.length_c   1.000
_cell.angle_alpha   90.00
_cell.angle_beta   90.00
_cell.angle_gamma   90.00
#
_symmetry.space_group_name_H-M   'P 1'
#
loop_
_entity.id
_entity.type
_entity.pdbx_description
1 polymer ?
#
loop_
_entity_poly.entity_id
_entity_poly.type
_entity_poly.pdbx_seq_one_letter_code
_entity_poly.pdbx_strand_id
1 'polypeptide(L)'
;MTNQSNPPQTRSRWLIVGRLLIAVVFFVGACYNFLVTLRAPVLELGRLIDLSLLAFIRELVRSIVLPHATLFVIGILLFEVSSAVSVLLRVAVRRRAYAASLAFFLALAPLIGWYAVSNLIWVLPALMLLHYDRPDTSTRTA
;
A
#
# COMPACT_ATOMS: atom_id res chain seq x y z
N MET A 1 10.12 40.37 15.39
CA MET A 1 10.56 39.11 14.75
C MET A 1 9.32 38.25 14.52
N THR A 2 9.11 37.86 13.27
CA THR A 2 7.87 37.31 12.71
C THR A 2 7.52 35.93 13.28
N ASN A 3 6.39 35.85 14.00
CA ASN A 3 5.69 34.60 14.27
C ASN A 3 5.15 34.03 12.95
N GLN A 4 5.90 33.12 12.33
CA GLN A 4 5.38 32.26 11.28
C GLN A 4 4.43 31.25 11.94
N SER A 5 3.16 31.62 12.06
CA SER A 5 2.07 30.66 12.25
C SER A 5 2.00 29.79 11.00
N ASN A 6 2.72 28.66 11.02
CA ASN A 6 2.51 27.61 10.03
C ASN A 6 1.01 27.28 10.01
N PRO A 7 0.30 27.49 8.89
CA PRO A 7 -1.10 27.13 8.83
C PRO A 7 -1.24 25.63 9.13
N PRO A 8 -2.34 25.18 9.75
CA PRO A 8 -2.56 23.77 10.02
C PRO A 8 -2.50 23.00 8.68
N GLN A 9 -1.35 22.35 8.44
CA GLN A 9 -1.00 21.70 7.17
C GLN A 9 -1.92 20.51 6.85
N THR A 10 -2.76 20.10 7.81
CA THR A 10 -3.76 19.03 7.73
C THR A 10 -4.91 19.30 6.76
N ARG A 11 -5.06 20.52 6.21
CA ARG A 11 -6.15 20.93 5.28
C ARG A 11 -5.72 21.19 3.83
N SER A 12 -4.48 20.89 3.44
CA SER A 12 -4.05 21.08 2.06
C SER A 12 -4.87 20.21 1.09
N ARG A 13 -5.52 20.82 0.09
CA ARG A 13 -6.30 20.13 -0.95
C ARG A 13 -5.46 19.03 -1.64
N TRP A 14 -4.16 19.25 -1.77
CA TRP A 14 -3.20 18.29 -2.31
C TRP A 14 -3.09 17.00 -1.50
N LEU A 15 -3.18 17.08 -0.17
CA LEU A 15 -3.17 15.89 0.69
C LEU A 15 -4.46 15.10 0.53
N ILE A 16 -5.61 15.77 0.38
CA ILE A 16 -6.89 15.09 0.13
C ILE A 16 -6.83 14.33 -1.21
N VAL A 17 -6.30 14.97 -2.26
CA VAL A 17 -6.12 14.33 -3.57
C VAL A 17 -5.17 13.14 -3.46
N GLY A 18 -4.02 13.29 -2.78
CA GLY A 18 -3.09 12.17 -2.57
C GLY A 18 -3.71 11.00 -1.81
N ARG A 19 -4.52 11.28 -0.77
CA ARG A 19 -5.23 10.24 -0.01
C ARG A 19 -6.22 9.50 -0.90
N LEU A 20 -7.02 10.23 -1.67
CA LEU A 20 -8.01 9.65 -2.58
C LEU A 20 -7.32 8.79 -3.66
N LEU A 21 -6.23 9.28 -4.23
CA LEU A 21 -5.43 8.58 -5.23
C LEU A 21 -4.95 7.21 -4.72
N ILE A 22 -4.35 7.18 -3.52
CA ILE A 22 -3.93 5.91 -2.89
C ILE A 22 -5.13 5.02 -2.62
N ALA A 23 -6.24 5.57 -2.11
CA ALA A 23 -7.45 4.79 -1.84
C ALA A 23 -7.96 4.10 -3.12
N VAL A 24 -8.01 4.85 -4.22
CA VAL A 24 -8.46 4.36 -5.53
C VAL A 24 -7.52 3.29 -6.04
N VAL A 25 -6.20 3.46 -5.97
CA VAL A 25 -5.23 2.45 -6.42
C VAL A 25 -5.41 1.14 -5.65
N PHE A 26 -5.50 1.21 -4.31
CA PHE A 26 -5.73 0.02 -3.49
C PHE A 26 -7.11 -0.60 -3.74
N PHE A 27 -8.14 0.21 -3.95
CA PHE A 27 -9.47 -0.30 -4.25
C PHE A 27 -9.54 -1.00 -5.62
N VAL A 28 -8.92 -0.41 -6.65
CA VAL A 28 -8.82 -1.02 -7.98
C VAL A 28 -7.99 -2.31 -7.91
N GLY A 29 -6.90 -2.31 -7.14
CA GLY A 29 -6.11 -3.51 -6.84
C GLY A 29 -6.97 -4.61 -6.19
N ALA A 30 -7.76 -4.25 -5.17
CA ALA A 30 -8.67 -5.17 -4.50
C ALA A 30 -9.72 -5.75 -5.45
N CYS A 31 -10.31 -4.91 -6.32
CA CYS A 31 -11.25 -5.37 -7.34
C CYS A 31 -10.60 -6.34 -8.33
N TYR A 32 -9.38 -6.04 -8.80
CA TYR A 32 -8.63 -6.93 -9.68
C TYR A 32 -8.33 -8.27 -8.97
N ASN A 33 -7.84 -8.21 -7.74
CA ASN A 33 -7.53 -9.41 -6.96
C ASN A 33 -8.78 -10.24 -6.66
N PHE A 34 -9.93 -9.62 -6.44
CA PHE A 34 -11.21 -10.31 -6.24
C PHE A 34 -11.73 -10.97 -7.51
N LEU A 35 -11.76 -10.23 -8.62
CA LEU A 35 -12.43 -10.65 -9.85
C LEU A 35 -11.55 -11.56 -10.72
N VAL A 36 -10.24 -11.35 -10.69
CA VAL A 36 -9.28 -12.04 -11.56
C VAL A 36 -8.43 -13.01 -10.73
N THR A 37 -7.62 -12.49 -9.80
CA THR A 37 -6.63 -13.30 -9.08
C THR A 37 -7.26 -14.41 -8.24
N LEU A 38 -8.39 -14.14 -7.56
CA LEU A 38 -9.07 -15.14 -6.72
C LEU A 38 -9.69 -16.29 -7.52
N ARG A 39 -9.99 -16.10 -8.81
CA ARG A 39 -10.54 -17.17 -9.67
C ARG A 39 -9.51 -18.22 -10.05
N ALA A 40 -8.25 -17.83 -10.15
CA ALA A 40 -7.14 -18.71 -10.50
C ALA A 40 -5.86 -18.31 -9.74
N PRO A 41 -5.84 -18.40 -8.40
CA PRO A 41 -4.80 -17.80 -7.57
C PRO A 41 -3.44 -18.43 -7.80
N VAL A 42 -3.39 -19.74 -8.03
CA VAL A 42 -2.15 -20.48 -8.34
C VAL A 42 -1.57 -20.04 -9.69
N LEU A 43 -2.43 -19.87 -10.70
CA LEU A 43 -2.00 -19.52 -12.06
C LEU A 43 -1.52 -18.06 -12.12
N GLU A 44 -2.30 -17.13 -11.59
CA GLU A 44 -1.98 -15.70 -11.61
C GLU A 44 -0.78 -15.38 -10.72
N LEU A 45 -0.70 -15.96 -9.51
CA LEU A 45 0.46 -15.79 -8.66
C LEU A 45 1.71 -16.45 -9.27
N GLY A 46 1.57 -17.63 -9.89
CA GLY A 46 2.65 -18.29 -10.61
C GLY A 46 3.24 -17.43 -11.73
N ARG A 47 2.37 -16.82 -12.55
CA ARG A 47 2.78 -15.86 -13.61
C ARG A 47 3.52 -14.66 -13.04
N LEU A 48 3.04 -14.10 -11.93
CA LEU A 48 3.68 -12.96 -11.27
C LEU A 48 5.06 -13.32 -10.69
N ILE A 49 5.18 -14.48 -10.05
CA ILE A 49 6.45 -14.97 -9.50
C ILE A 49 7.44 -15.28 -10.63
N ASP A 50 6.96 -15.68 -11.81
CA ASP A 50 7.82 -15.92 -12.96
C ASP A 50 8.49 -14.65 -13.53
N LEU A 51 7.99 -13.48 -13.15
CA LEU A 51 8.61 -12.18 -13.43
C LEU A 51 9.67 -11.79 -12.38
N SER A 52 9.81 -12.55 -11.28
CA SER A 52 10.79 -12.29 -10.24
C SER A 52 12.21 -12.39 -10.78
N LEU A 53 13.04 -11.39 -10.51
CA LEU A 53 14.45 -11.34 -10.91
C LEU A 53 15.34 -12.31 -10.11
N LEU A 54 14.90 -12.72 -8.92
CA LEU A 54 15.68 -13.51 -7.98
C LEU A 54 15.19 -14.96 -7.97
N ALA A 55 16.01 -15.88 -8.50
CA ALA A 55 15.69 -17.31 -8.57
C ALA A 55 15.40 -17.94 -7.18
N PHE A 56 16.13 -17.52 -6.14
CA PHE A 56 15.87 -17.98 -4.78
C PHE A 56 14.49 -17.56 -4.25
N ILE A 57 14.04 -16.33 -4.56
CA ILE A 57 12.70 -15.87 -4.16
C ILE A 57 11.63 -16.65 -4.90
N ARG A 58 11.84 -16.91 -6.20
CA ARG A 58 10.93 -17.74 -7.00
C ARG A 58 10.72 -19.12 -6.37
N GLU A 59 11.79 -19.77 -5.95
CA GLU A 59 11.73 -21.11 -5.34
C GLU A 59 11.06 -21.09 -3.95
N LEU A 60 11.35 -20.06 -3.15
CA LEU A 60 10.75 -19.87 -1.84
C LEU A 60 9.23 -19.63 -1.93
N VAL A 61 8.80 -18.76 -2.86
CA VAL A 61 7.38 -18.46 -3.05
C VAL A 61 6.65 -19.66 -3.67
N ARG A 62 7.29 -20.41 -4.58
CA ARG A 62 6.75 -21.66 -5.15
C ARG A 62 6.55 -22.75 -4.10
N SER A 63 7.46 -22.90 -3.15
CA SER A 63 7.38 -23.93 -2.12
C SER A 63 6.46 -23.58 -0.95
N ILE A 64 6.38 -22.30 -0.56
CA ILE A 64 5.65 -21.89 0.65
C ILE A 64 4.29 -21.26 0.32
N VAL A 65 4.28 -20.31 -0.62
CA VAL A 65 3.12 -19.43 -0.85
C VAL A 65 2.15 -20.04 -1.85
N LEU A 66 2.65 -20.63 -2.93
CA LEU A 66 1.83 -21.25 -3.98
C LEU A 66 0.89 -22.37 -3.49
N PRO A 67 1.30 -23.26 -2.56
CA PRO A 67 0.38 -24.23 -1.95
C PRO A 67 -0.78 -23.58 -1.18
N HIS A 68 -0.57 -22.37 -0.69
CA HIS A 68 -1.53 -21.58 0.08
C HIS A 68 -1.98 -20.32 -0.69
N ALA A 69 -1.93 -20.35 -2.03
CA ALA A 69 -2.12 -19.16 -2.86
C ALA A 69 -3.46 -18.47 -2.60
N THR A 70 -4.53 -19.23 -2.37
CA THR A 70 -5.85 -18.68 -2.04
C THR A 70 -5.82 -17.87 -0.75
N LEU A 71 -5.22 -18.41 0.32
CA LEU A 71 -5.10 -17.70 1.60
C LEU A 71 -4.24 -16.45 1.47
N PHE A 72 -3.16 -16.54 0.69
CA PHE A 72 -2.29 -15.41 0.41
C PHE A 72 -3.03 -14.29 -0.35
N VAL A 73 -3.78 -14.62 -1.41
CA VAL A 73 -4.58 -13.67 -2.19
C VAL A 73 -5.70 -13.06 -1.34
N ILE A 74 -6.38 -13.84 -0.49
CA ILE A 74 -7.35 -13.32 0.47
C ILE A 74 -6.67 -12.34 1.44
N GLY A 75 -5.48 -12.66 1.94
CA GLY A 75 -4.70 -11.77 2.81
C GLY A 75 -4.36 -10.44 2.13
N ILE A 76 -3.90 -10.49 0.87
CA ILE A 76 -3.66 -9.29 0.05
C ILE A 76 -4.95 -8.48 -0.10
N LEU A 77 -6.05 -9.13 -0.44
CA LEU A 77 -7.33 -8.45 -0.67
C LEU A 77 -7.84 -7.77 0.60
N LEU A 78 -7.76 -8.44 1.76
CA LEU A 78 -8.09 -7.83 3.05
C LEU A 78 -7.19 -6.64 3.35
N PHE A 79 -5.89 -6.73 3.02
CA PHE A 79 -4.93 -5.65 3.20
C PHE A 79 -5.22 -4.45 2.29
N GLU A 80 -5.53 -4.68 1.01
CA GLU A 80 -5.84 -3.64 0.04
C GLU A 80 -7.15 -2.93 0.39
N VAL A 81 -8.20 -3.69 0.74
CA VAL A 81 -9.47 -3.12 1.23
C VAL A 81 -9.25 -2.32 2.51
N SER A 82 -8.50 -2.86 3.47
CA SER A 82 -8.18 -2.14 4.71
C SER A 82 -7.43 -0.83 4.44
N SER A 83 -6.49 -0.84 3.48
CA SER A 83 -5.73 0.33 3.08
C SER A 83 -6.61 1.37 2.36
N ALA A 84 -7.53 0.93 1.49
CA ALA A 84 -8.50 1.80 0.83
C ALA A 84 -9.46 2.45 1.84
N VAL A 85 -10.02 1.67 2.76
CA VAL A 85 -10.94 2.15 3.80
C VAL A 85 -10.23 3.03 4.83
N SER A 86 -8.91 2.85 5.02
CA SER A 86 -8.14 3.64 5.99
C SER A 86 -8.28 5.14 5.79
N VAL A 87 -8.49 5.61 4.56
CA VAL A 87 -8.69 7.02 4.23
C VAL A 87 -9.90 7.65 4.94
N LEU A 88 -10.92 6.85 5.27
CA LEU A 88 -12.10 7.27 6.03
C LEU A 88 -11.86 7.27 7.55
N LEU A 89 -10.77 6.65 8.03
CA LEU A 89 -10.47 6.47 9.45
C LEU A 89 -9.60 7.62 10.02
N ARG A 90 -9.46 7.62 11.35
CA ARG A 90 -8.68 8.61 12.11
C ARG A 90 -7.20 8.62 11.68
N VAL A 91 -6.55 9.79 11.84
CA VAL A 91 -5.15 10.08 11.44
C VAL A 91 -4.15 8.99 11.86
N ALA A 92 -4.28 8.48 13.09
CA ALA A 92 -3.38 7.45 13.61
C ALA A 92 -3.47 6.10 12.86
N VAL A 93 -4.68 5.72 12.42
CA VAL A 93 -4.91 4.48 11.66
C VAL A 93 -4.43 4.65 10.22
N ARG A 94 -4.68 5.82 9.62
CA ARG A 94 -4.17 6.17 8.28
C ARG A 94 -2.66 6.06 8.18
N ARG A 95 -1.94 6.59 9.16
CA ARG A 95 -0.47 6.55 9.17
C ARG A 95 0.07 5.12 9.22
N ARG A 96 -0.57 4.24 10.00
CA ARG A 96 -0.22 2.81 10.02
C ARG A 96 -0.53 2.14 8.68
N ALA A 97 -1.67 2.46 8.06
CA ALA A 97 -2.02 1.94 6.75
C ALA A 97 -1.04 2.41 5.64
N TYR A 98 -0.60 3.67 5.66
CA TYR A 98 0.41 4.18 4.72
C TYR A 98 1.78 3.55 4.95
N ALA A 99 2.19 3.38 6.20
CA ALA A 99 3.44 2.68 6.52
C ALA A 99 3.39 1.21 6.07
N ALA A 100 2.25 0.53 6.29
CA ALA A 100 2.05 -0.84 5.84
C ALA A 100 1.99 -0.93 4.30
N SER A 101 1.35 0.03 3.64
CA SER A 101 1.32 0.16 2.17
C SER A 101 2.73 0.33 1.60
N LEU A 102 3.52 1.20 2.21
CA LEU A 102 4.92 1.41 1.83
C LEU A 102 5.75 0.14 2.01
N ALA A 103 5.63 -0.52 3.16
CA ALA A 103 6.31 -1.78 3.44
C ALA A 103 5.87 -2.88 2.44
N PHE A 104 4.58 -2.93 2.09
CA PHE A 104 4.04 -3.85 1.11
C PHE A 104 4.65 -3.60 -0.28
N PHE A 105 4.68 -2.35 -0.76
CA PHE A 105 5.31 -2.03 -2.04
C PHE A 105 6.82 -2.34 -2.07
N LEU A 106 7.52 -2.06 -0.97
CA LEU A 106 8.95 -2.38 -0.84
C LEU A 106 9.21 -3.88 -0.79
N ALA A 107 8.33 -4.66 -0.17
CA ALA A 107 8.42 -6.13 -0.16
C ALA A 107 8.01 -6.75 -1.50
N LEU A 108 7.08 -6.12 -2.23
CA LEU A 108 6.67 -6.55 -3.58
C LEU A 108 7.78 -6.32 -4.62
N ALA A 109 8.57 -5.24 -4.46
CA ALA A 109 9.65 -4.86 -5.36
C ALA A 109 10.62 -6.01 -5.71
N PRO A 110 11.26 -6.69 -4.73
CA PRO A 110 12.10 -7.84 -5.01
C PRO A 110 11.31 -9.10 -5.40
N LEU A 111 10.03 -9.20 -5.02
CA LEU A 111 9.20 -10.38 -5.32
C LEU A 111 8.76 -10.47 -6.78
N ILE A 112 8.39 -9.35 -7.42
CA ILE A 112 7.74 -9.34 -8.76
C ILE A 112 8.61 -8.61 -9.82
N GLY A 113 9.83 -8.18 -9.47
CA GLY A 113 10.79 -7.63 -10.44
C GLY A 113 10.37 -6.29 -11.05
N TRP A 114 10.57 -6.12 -12.38
CA TRP A 114 10.34 -4.84 -13.09
C TRP A 114 8.91 -4.32 -12.99
N TYR A 115 7.92 -5.21 -12.88
CA TYR A 115 6.51 -4.84 -12.66
C TYR A 115 6.30 -4.13 -11.31
N ALA A 116 7.09 -4.47 -10.31
CA ALA A 116 7.03 -3.80 -9.01
C ALA A 116 7.84 -2.49 -8.98
N VAL A 117 8.76 -2.28 -9.92
CA VAL A 117 9.40 -0.96 -10.13
C VAL A 117 8.39 0.06 -10.64
N SER A 118 7.45 -0.33 -11.51
CA SER A 118 6.32 0.55 -11.87
C SER A 118 5.40 0.85 -10.68
N ASN A 119 5.25 -0.09 -9.74
CA ASN A 119 4.50 0.15 -8.50
C ASN A 119 5.23 1.07 -7.52
N LEU A 120 6.54 1.25 -7.67
CA LEU A 120 7.34 2.16 -6.87
C LEU A 120 6.96 3.63 -7.11
N ILE A 121 6.31 3.96 -8.24
CA ILE A 121 5.77 5.31 -8.47
C ILE A 121 4.72 5.69 -7.41
N TRP A 122 4.00 4.71 -6.87
CA TRP A 122 2.99 4.89 -5.83
C TRP A 122 3.58 5.03 -4.42
N VAL A 123 4.89 4.76 -4.24
CA VAL A 123 5.63 5.04 -3.01
C VAL A 123 5.74 6.54 -2.76
N LEU A 124 5.82 7.36 -3.82
CA LEU A 124 5.94 8.82 -3.71
C LEU A 124 4.73 9.47 -3.02
N PRO A 125 3.47 9.21 -3.46
CA PRO A 125 2.28 9.66 -2.72
C PRO A 125 2.25 9.16 -1.27
N ALA A 126 2.62 7.90 -1.02
CA ALA A 126 2.61 7.31 0.32
C ALA A 126 3.63 7.97 1.26
N LEU A 127 4.85 8.23 0.79
CA LEU A 127 5.89 8.94 1.54
C LEU A 127 5.50 10.39 1.80
N MET A 128 4.94 11.07 0.79
CA MET A 128 4.44 12.43 0.94
C MET A 128 3.36 12.49 2.03
N LEU A 129 2.39 11.57 2.01
CA LEU A 129 1.35 11.50 3.04
C LEU A 129 1.89 11.12 4.43
N LEU A 130 2.86 10.21 4.51
CA LEU A 130 3.50 9.84 5.78
C LEU A 130 4.27 11.00 6.42
N HIS A 131 4.89 11.85 5.59
CA HIS A 131 5.65 13.01 6.05
C HIS A 131 4.73 14.16 6.50
N TYR A 132 3.62 14.38 5.79
CA TYR A 132 2.73 15.52 6.01
C TYR A 132 1.53 15.23 6.95
N ASP A 133 1.10 13.97 7.13
CA ASP A 133 0.02 13.60 8.07
C ASP A 133 0.59 13.38 9.49
N ARG A 134 1.27 14.40 10.03
CA ARG A 134 1.73 14.41 11.43
C ARG A 134 0.57 14.80 12.36
N PRO A 135 0.39 14.12 13.51
CA PRO A 135 -0.57 14.56 14.50
C PRO A 135 -0.13 15.93 15.04
N ASP A 136 -1.04 16.90 15.08
CA ASP A 136 -0.81 18.18 15.76
C ASP A 136 -0.45 17.88 17.22
N THR A 137 0.82 18.12 17.57
CA THR A 137 1.33 18.00 18.93
C THR A 137 0.73 19.03 19.88
N SER A 138 -0.14 19.93 19.41
CA SER A 138 -0.76 21.00 20.19
C SER A 138 -1.88 20.58 21.14
N THR A 139 -2.32 19.31 21.11
CA THR A 139 -3.48 18.86 21.93
C THR A 139 -3.09 18.08 23.19
N ARG A 140 -1.79 18.05 23.56
CA ARG A 140 -1.32 17.40 24.80
C ARG A 140 -1.04 18.36 25.95
N THR A 141 -1.37 19.63 25.76
CA THR A 141 -1.29 20.69 26.78
C THR A 141 -2.55 21.55 26.72
N ALA A 142 -3.68 20.98 27.15
CA ALA A 142 -4.87 21.71 27.55
C ALA A 142 -5.58 20.90 28.63
#